data_AF-C0NVK8-F1
#
_entry.id   AF-C0NVK8-F1
#
_cell.length_a   1.000
_cell.length_b   1.000
_cell.length_c   1.000
_cell.angle_alpha   90.00
_cell.angle_beta   90.00
_cell.angle_gamma   90.00
#
_symmetry.space_group_name_H-M   'P 1'
#
loop_
_entity.id
_entity.type
_entity.pdbx_description
1 polymer ?
#
loop_
_entity_poly.entity_id
_entity_poly.type
_entity_poly.pdbx_seq_one_letter_code
_entity_poly.pdbx_strand_id
1 'polypeptide(L)'
;MWEPKDKGFAVAYVILSSVAGSAIGPIFGAFIEYSLSWQLIFWVQLIFGGVVQLAHFFLVGETRSTVIMDREAKRRRKAGEDPSIYGPNELKKHRINFKEILTV
;
A
#
# COMPACT_ATOMS: atom_id res chain seq x y z
N MET A 1 13.13 -6.27 -1.96
CA MET A 1 12.92 -4.97 -2.61
C MET A 1 14.09 -4.04 -2.35
N TRP A 2 14.54 -3.87 -1.09
CA TRP A 2 15.71 -3.04 -0.78
C TRP A 2 16.89 -3.89 -0.32
N GLU A 3 18.05 -3.66 -0.94
CA GLU A 3 19.31 -4.21 -0.45
C GLU A 3 19.63 -3.62 0.93
N PRO A 4 20.31 -4.35 1.83
CA PRO A 4 20.58 -3.89 3.19
C PRO A 4 21.21 -2.49 3.27
N LYS A 5 22.07 -2.15 2.31
CA LYS A 5 22.71 -0.83 2.20
C LYS A 5 21.73 0.31 1.89
N ASP A 6 20.63 0.03 1.20
CA ASP A 6 19.70 1.06 0.70
C ASP A 6 18.39 1.13 1.51
N LYS A 7 18.18 0.21 2.47
CA LYS A 7 17.00 0.19 3.35
C LYS A 7 16.80 1.51 4.11
N GLY A 8 17.89 2.21 4.43
CA GLY A 8 17.85 3.50 5.12
C GLY A 8 17.03 4.54 4.36
N PHE A 9 17.14 4.59 3.02
CA PHE A 9 16.38 5.52 2.20
C PHE A 9 14.88 5.22 2.23
N ALA A 10 14.49 3.95 2.13
CA ALA A 10 13.10 3.55 2.21
C ALA A 10 12.46 3.99 3.53
N VAL A 11 13.15 3.74 4.65
CA VAL A 11 12.70 4.18 5.98
C VAL A 11 12.66 5.69 6.08
N ALA A 12 13.68 6.39 5.58
CA ALA A 12 13.72 7.85 5.56
C ALA A 12 12.53 8.46 4.80
N TYR A 13 12.17 7.91 3.63
CA TYR A 13 11.00 8.38 2.87
C TYR A 13 9.68 8.14 3.63
N VAL A 14 9.54 6.99 4.30
CA VAL A 14 8.35 6.71 5.12
C VAL A 14 8.25 7.73 6.26
N ILE A 15 9.34 7.97 6.98
CA ILE A 15 9.39 8.94 8.08
C ILE A 15 9.10 10.35 7.55
N LEU A 16 9.75 10.74 6.45
CA LEU A 16 9.55 12.05 5.83
C LEU A 16 8.07 12.25 5.47
N SER A 17 7.42 11.25 4.87
CA SER A 17 5.99 11.35 4.51
C SER A 17 5.09 11.52 5.75
N SER A 18 5.40 10.81 6.83
CA SER A 18 4.63 10.86 8.09
C SER A 18 4.80 12.21 8.80
N VAL A 19 6.03 12.70 8.90
CA VAL A 19 6.35 13.99 9.54
C VAL A 19 5.82 15.14 8.68
N ALA A 20 6.02 15.09 7.36
CA ALA A 20 5.51 16.11 6.45
C ALA A 20 3.98 16.19 6.51
N GLY A 21 3.28 15.06 6.51
CA GLY A 21 1.82 15.03 6.65
C GLY A 21 1.35 15.68 7.96
N SER A 22 2.03 15.38 9.07
CA SER A 22 1.71 15.91 10.39
C SER A 22 1.99 17.41 10.53
N ALA A 23 3.02 17.93 9.84
CA ALA A 23 3.34 19.36 9.82
C ALA A 23 2.38 20.14 8.92
N ILE A 24 2.02 19.58 7.76
CA ILE A 24 1.22 20.23 6.73
C ILE A 24 -0.27 20.23 7.08
N GLY A 25 -0.78 19.18 7.73
CA GLY A 25 -2.19 19.03 8.10
C GLY A 25 -2.75 20.22 8.90
N PRO A 26 -2.16 20.60 10.05
CA PRO A 26 -2.64 21.72 10.87
C PRO A 26 -2.60 23.07 10.15
N ILE A 27 -1.64 23.27 9.24
CA ILE A 27 -1.53 24.50 8.45
C ILE A 27 -2.78 24.64 7.59
N PHE A 28 -3.13 23.61 6.81
CA PHE A 28 -4.36 23.64 6.00
C PHE A 28 -5.63 23.65 6.86
N GLY A 29 -5.65 22.93 7.98
CA GLY A 29 -6.78 22.94 8.91
C GLY A 29 -7.10 24.34 9.44
N ALA A 30 -6.08 25.09 9.88
CA ALA A 30 -6.25 26.45 10.40
C ALA A 30 -6.74 27.44 9.33
N PHE A 31 -6.25 27.34 8.08
CA PHE A 31 -6.73 28.20 6.99
C PHE A 31 -8.19 27.92 6.62
N ILE A 32 -8.61 26.64 6.63
CA ILE A 32 -10.00 26.26 6.36
C ILE A 32 -10.90 26.77 7.49
N GLU A 33 -10.52 26.62 8.75
CA GLU A 33 -11.32 27.10 9.90
C GLU A 33 -11.49 28.63 9.90
N TYR A 34 -10.45 29.38 9.50
CA TYR A 34 -10.52 30.83 9.43
C TYR A 34 -11.53 31.35 8.40
N SER A 35 -11.66 30.64 7.27
CA SER A 35 -12.42 31.11 6.10
C SER A 35 -13.76 30.40 5.93
N LEU A 36 -13.91 29.20 6.48
CA LEU A 36 -15.03 28.29 6.28
C LEU A 36 -15.43 27.64 7.61
N SER A 37 -16.64 27.06 7.66
CA SER A 37 -17.14 26.35 8.84
C SER A 37 -16.30 25.10 9.15
N TRP A 38 -16.00 24.84 10.42
CA TRP A 38 -15.16 23.71 10.89
C TRP A 38 -15.55 22.33 10.33
N GLN A 39 -16.84 22.10 10.03
CA GLN A 39 -17.33 20.84 9.46
C GLN A 39 -16.74 20.56 8.07
N LEU A 40 -16.37 21.59 7.32
CA LEU A 40 -15.82 21.44 5.97
C LEU A 40 -14.40 20.85 5.98
N ILE A 41 -13.69 20.91 7.12
CA ILE A 41 -12.40 20.25 7.29
C ILE A 41 -12.55 18.73 7.05
N PHE A 42 -13.63 18.12 7.56
CA PHE A 42 -13.89 16.69 7.36
C PHE A 42 -14.16 16.35 5.89
N TRP A 43 -14.95 17.17 5.20
CA TRP A 43 -15.26 16.95 3.78
C TRP A 43 -14.02 17.14 2.89
N VAL A 44 -13.20 18.16 3.16
CA VAL A 44 -11.93 18.37 2.45
C VAL A 44 -10.97 17.21 2.69
N GLN A 45 -10.83 16.75 3.93
CA GLN A 45 -9.99 15.59 4.26
C GLN A 45 -10.49 14.31 3.57
N LEU A 46 -11.81 14.10 3.52
CA LEU A 46 -12.40 12.95 2.85
C LEU A 46 -12.15 12.98 1.33
N ILE A 47 -12.35 14.13 0.69
CA ILE A 47 -12.09 14.29 -0.75
C ILE A 47 -10.61 14.08 -1.05
N PHE A 48 -9.73 14.73 -0.28
CA PHE A 48 -8.28 14.58 -0.46
C PHE A 48 -7.83 13.14 -0.26
N GLY A 49 -8.31 12.47 0.80
CA GLY A 49 -8.06 11.05 1.04
C GLY A 49 -8.59 10.18 -0.10
N GLY A 50 -9.79 10.45 -0.62
CA GLY A 50 -10.35 9.75 -1.77
C GLY A 50 -9.52 9.92 -3.05
N VAL A 51 -9.07 11.14 -3.34
CA VAL A 51 -8.20 11.44 -4.49
C VAL A 51 -6.85 10.72 -4.36
N VAL A 52 -6.21 10.80 -3.19
CA VAL A 52 -4.94 10.11 -2.93
C VAL A 52 -5.10 8.59 -3.02
N GLN A 53 -6.19 8.03 -2.48
CA GLN A 53 -6.48 6.60 -2.57
C GLN A 53 -6.68 6.16 -4.02
N LEU A 54 -7.38 6.97 -4.83
CA LEU A 54 -7.58 6.70 -6.24
C LEU A 54 -6.26 6.79 -7.03
N ALA A 55 -5.47 7.84 -6.76
CA ALA A 55 -4.15 7.99 -7.36
C ALA A 55 -3.24 6.81 -7.00
N HIS A 56 -3.23 6.38 -5.73
CA HIS A 56 -2.48 5.21 -5.29
C HIS A 56 -2.95 3.94 -6.01
N PHE A 57 -4.25 3.74 -6.20
CA PHE A 57 -4.77 2.57 -6.91
C PHE A 57 -4.28 2.47 -8.36
N PHE A 58 -4.14 3.60 -9.06
CA PHE A 58 -3.65 3.60 -10.44
C PHE A 58 -2.12 3.64 -10.58
N LEU A 59 -1.43 4.35 -9.68
CA LEU A 59 0.02 4.56 -9.76
C LEU A 59 0.79 3.42 -9.10
N VAL A 60 0.26 2.85 -8.02
CA VAL A 60 0.94 1.79 -7.27
C VAL A 60 0.42 0.44 -7.75
N GLY A 61 1.21 -0.19 -8.61
CA GLY A 61 1.01 -1.59 -8.98
C GLY A 61 1.15 -2.53 -7.79
N GLU A 62 0.78 -3.79 -7.98
CA GLU A 62 0.93 -4.84 -6.96
C GLU A 62 2.35 -4.87 -6.38
N THR A 63 2.52 -4.58 -5.09
CA THR A 63 3.83 -4.54 -4.42
C THR A 63 4.21 -5.86 -3.74
N ARG A 64 3.26 -6.79 -3.58
CA ARG A 64 3.51 -8.05 -2.88
C ARG A 64 4.33 -9.00 -3.75
N SER A 65 5.57 -9.26 -3.31
CA SER A 65 6.52 -10.12 -4.03
C SER A 65 5.98 -11.51 -4.33
N THR A 66 5.25 -12.13 -3.39
CA THR A 66 4.71 -13.47 -3.60
C THR A 66 3.68 -13.52 -4.73
N VAL A 67 2.82 -12.51 -4.84
CA VAL A 67 1.83 -12.40 -5.92
C VAL A 67 2.51 -12.15 -7.26
N ILE A 68 3.53 -11.28 -7.30
CA ILE A 68 4.34 -11.06 -8.51
C ILE A 68 5.02 -12.36 -8.94
N MET A 69 5.61 -13.11 -8.01
CA MET A 69 6.24 -14.41 -8.28
C MET A 69 5.23 -15.44 -8.78
N ASP A 70 4.03 -15.51 -8.23
CA ASP A 70 2.99 -16.42 -8.71
C ASP A 70 2.55 -16.06 -10.14
N ARG A 71 2.41 -14.75 -10.45
CA ARG A 71 2.08 -14.27 -11.80
C ARG A 71 3.18 -14.63 -12.80
N GLU A 72 4.44 -14.47 -12.41
CA GLU A 72 5.58 -14.81 -13.25
C GLU A 72 5.69 -16.33 -13.48
N ALA A 73 5.53 -17.13 -12.44
CA ALA A 73 5.49 -18.60 -12.54
C ALA A 73 4.36 -19.06 -13.47
N LYS A 74 3.18 -18.43 -13.41
CA LYS A 74 2.09 -18.69 -14.37
C LYS A 74 2.45 -18.30 -15.80
N ARG A 75 3.12 -17.16 -15.99
CA ARG A 75 3.56 -16.70 -17.31
C ARG A 75 4.52 -17.70 -17.96
N ARG A 76 5.54 -18.17 -17.23
CA ARG A 76 6.53 -19.15 -17.72
C ARG A 76 5.92 -20.51 -18.05
N ARG A 77 4.99 -20.99 -17.22
CA ARG A 77 4.24 -22.22 -17.50
C ARG A 77 3.42 -22.10 -18.79
N LYS A 78 2.76 -20.96 -19.01
CA LYS A 78 1.99 -20.71 -20.24
C LYS A 78 2.87 -20.55 -21.48
N ALA A 79 4.08 -20.01 -21.31
CA ALA A 79 5.06 -19.88 -22.39
C ALA A 79 5.73 -21.21 -22.77
N GLY A 80 5.62 -22.24 -21.92
CA GLY A 80 6.21 -23.56 -22.16
C GLY A 80 7.70 -23.66 -21.81
N GLU A 81 8.30 -22.61 -21.23
CA GLU A 81 9.71 -22.61 -20.83
C GLU A 81 9.97 -23.60 -19.69
N ASP A 82 9.13 -23.57 -18.64
CA ASP A 82 9.27 -24.43 -17.46
C ASP A 82 7.90 -24.77 -16.85
N PRO A 83 7.33 -25.96 -17.12
CA PRO A 83 6.04 -26.38 -16.58
C PRO A 83 6.03 -26.63 -15.07
N SER A 84 7.20 -26.87 -14.47
CA SER A 84 7.35 -27.33 -13.08
C SER A 84 7.50 -26.18 -12.06
N ILE A 85 7.54 -24.92 -12.50
CA ILE A 85 7.72 -23.78 -11.59
C ILE A 85 6.36 -23.34 -11.03
N TYR A 86 6.25 -23.42 -9.70
CA TYR A 86 5.08 -22.95 -8.95
C TYR A 86 5.48 -21.81 -8.01
N GLY A 87 4.57 -20.84 -7.89
CA GLY A 87 4.75 -19.75 -6.95
C GLY A 87 4.41 -20.16 -5.51
N PRO A 88 4.95 -19.45 -4.51
CA PRO A 88 4.84 -19.84 -3.10
C PRO A 88 3.42 -19.83 -2.56
N ASN A 89 2.51 -18.99 -3.08
CA ASN A 89 1.11 -19.04 -2.63
C ASN A 89 0.30 -20.15 -3.32
N GLU A 90 0.75 -20.68 -4.46
CA GLU A 90 0.07 -21.82 -5.10
C GLU A 90 0.32 -23.12 -4.33
N LEU A 91 1.51 -23.25 -3.74
CA LEU A 91 1.88 -24.41 -2.93
C LEU A 91 1.33 -24.34 -1.49
N LYS A 92 1.10 -23.11 -0.96
CA LYS A 92 0.54 -22.92 0.38
C LYS A 92 -0.98 -22.87 0.34
N LYS A 93 -1.62 -23.99 0.71
CA LYS A 93 -3.08 -24.09 0.86
C LYS A 93 -3.60 -22.99 1.80
N HIS A 94 -4.62 -22.28 1.32
CA HIS A 94 -5.31 -21.15 1.93
C HIS A 94 -5.49 -21.30 3.45
N ARG A 95 -4.88 -20.41 4.24
CA ARG A 95 -4.84 -20.44 5.72
C ARG A 95 -5.77 -19.42 6.39
N ILE A 96 -6.83 -18.95 5.72
CA ILE A 96 -7.84 -18.16 6.44
C ILE A 96 -8.68 -19.14 7.28
N ASN A 97 -8.12 -19.56 8.41
CA ASN A 97 -8.84 -20.30 9.42
C ASN A 97 -9.54 -19.27 10.31
N PHE A 98 -10.84 -19.06 10.09
CA PHE A 98 -11.65 -18.16 10.91
C PHE A 98 -11.51 -18.40 12.42
N LYS A 99 -11.16 -19.64 12.84
CA LYS A 99 -10.87 -19.93 14.25
C LYS A 99 -9.65 -19.17 14.78
N GLU A 100 -8.58 -19.01 14.00
CA GLU A 100 -7.40 -18.25 14.45
C GLU A 100 -7.71 -16.76 14.62
N ILE A 101 -8.58 -16.19 13.78
CA ILE A 101 -8.99 -14.78 13.86
C ILE A 101 -9.80 -14.52 15.14
N LEU A 102 -10.64 -15.47 15.56
CA LEU A 102 -11.50 -15.34 16.74
C LEU A 102 -10.79 -15.69 18.07
N THR A 103 -9.58 -16.25 18.03
CA THR A 103 -8.87 -16.70 19.26
C THR A 103 -7.85 -15.65 19.78
N VAL A 104 -7.96 -14.39 19.38
CA VAL A 104 -7.27 -13.27 20.06
C VAL A 104 -8.18 -12.73 21.15
#